data_AF-A0A259NF13-F1
#
_entry.id   AF-A0A259NF13-F1
#
_cell.length_a   1.000
_cell.length_b   1.000
_cell.length_c   1.000
_cell.angle_alpha   90.00
_cell.angle_beta   90.00
_cell.angle_gamma   90.00
#
_symmetry.space_group_name_H-M   'P 1'
#
loop_
_entity.id
_entity.type
_entity.pdbx_description
1 polymer ?
#
loop_
_entity_poly.entity_id
_entity_poly.type
_entity_poly.pdbx_seq_one_letter_code
_entity_poly.pdbx_strand_id
1 'polypeptide(L)'
;ISSVLFILALRGLSSPTTSRQGNTFGMVGMLLAVITTFMIPDFKPVFSLIIAAIVGGAIIGIIAAKRVQMTKMPELVALMHSFVGLSAVLIAIAAVFNPAQAHTGAQKIELFIGAFIGAITFTASVIAFGKLSGKVSGKPVTFTGQHLLNLVLAIGMVGGGVMYFMTGSHAAFLAMCAIALVLGVTLIIPIGGADMPVVVSMLNSYSGWAAAGIGFTLNNPVLIIAGACVGSSGAILSYIMCKAMNRSIVAVLLGGFGAEAAAGGADDGAPKNYKTGSPEDAAFLMENADTVIIVPGYGLAVARAQHALKELTEKLTHHGVTVKYAIHPVAGRMPG
;
A
#
# COMPACT_ATOMS: atom_id res chain seq x y z
N ILE A 1 9.82 -16.49 -18.42
CA ILE A 1 9.29 -17.46 -17.42
C ILE A 1 8.87 -16.74 -16.14
N SER A 2 9.77 -16.02 -15.46
CA SER A 2 9.46 -15.31 -14.20
C SER A 2 8.23 -14.39 -14.29
N SER A 3 8.10 -13.61 -15.36
CA SER A 3 6.93 -12.73 -15.56
C SER A 3 5.61 -13.51 -15.62
N VAL A 4 5.59 -14.67 -16.27
CA VAL A 4 4.41 -15.56 -16.34
C VAL A 4 4.08 -16.09 -14.94
N LEU A 5 5.09 -16.49 -14.17
CA LEU A 5 4.90 -16.96 -12.80
C LEU A 5 4.36 -15.86 -11.87
N PHE A 6 4.74 -14.59 -12.05
CA PHE A 6 4.14 -13.49 -11.30
C PHE A 6 2.67 -13.26 -11.65
N ILE A 7 2.29 -13.38 -12.93
CA ILE A 7 0.88 -13.32 -13.35
C ILE A 7 0.09 -14.48 -12.74
N LEU A 8 0.64 -15.71 -12.79
CA LEU A 8 0.02 -16.89 -12.19
C LEU A 8 -0.04 -16.81 -10.66
N ALA A 9 0.91 -16.12 -10.01
CA ALA A 9 0.89 -15.88 -8.58
C ALA A 9 -0.34 -15.05 -8.19
N LEU A 10 -0.56 -13.92 -8.88
CA LEU A 10 -1.73 -13.06 -8.64
C LEU A 10 -3.05 -13.78 -8.95
N ARG A 11 -3.10 -14.55 -10.04
CA ARG A 11 -4.26 -15.39 -10.36
C ARG A 11 -4.51 -16.45 -9.30
N GLY A 12 -3.46 -17.10 -8.80
CA GLY A 12 -3.59 -18.11 -7.75
C GLY A 12 -4.11 -17.53 -6.45
N LEU A 13 -3.76 -16.27 -6.14
CA LEU A 13 -4.23 -15.56 -4.94
C LEU A 13 -5.71 -15.13 -5.01
N SER A 14 -6.37 -15.19 -6.18
CA SER A 14 -7.78 -14.77 -6.31
C SER A 14 -8.79 -15.80 -5.81
N SER A 15 -8.35 -17.01 -5.42
CA SER A 15 -9.21 -18.03 -4.83
C SER A 15 -8.55 -18.66 -3.60
N PRO A 16 -9.30 -18.92 -2.51
CA PRO A 16 -8.78 -19.63 -1.34
C PRO A 16 -8.15 -20.98 -1.68
N THR A 17 -8.74 -21.72 -2.63
CA THR A 17 -8.28 -23.08 -3.01
C THR A 17 -6.93 -23.06 -3.73
N THR A 18 -6.62 -22.01 -4.49
CA THR A 18 -5.36 -21.88 -5.25
C THR A 18 -4.33 -20.98 -4.59
N SER A 19 -4.68 -20.33 -3.47
CA SER A 19 -3.86 -19.32 -2.78
C SER A 19 -2.43 -19.79 -2.49
N ARG A 20 -2.28 -21.02 -1.97
CA ARG A 20 -0.97 -21.63 -1.67
C ARG A 20 -0.14 -21.84 -2.93
N GLN A 21 -0.75 -22.32 -4.01
CA GLN A 21 -0.08 -22.53 -5.29
C GLN A 21 0.37 -21.19 -5.90
N GLY A 22 -0.49 -20.17 -5.83
CA GLY A 22 -0.15 -18.81 -6.25
C GLY A 22 1.08 -18.27 -5.53
N ASN A 23 1.15 -18.44 -4.22
CA ASN A 23 2.33 -18.03 -3.44
C ASN A 23 3.61 -18.78 -3.90
N THR A 24 3.51 -20.08 -4.16
CA THR A 24 4.64 -20.87 -4.69
C THR A 24 5.12 -20.36 -6.05
N PHE A 25 4.21 -20.00 -6.97
CA PHE A 25 4.60 -19.39 -8.24
C PHE A 25 5.34 -18.07 -8.04
N GLY A 26 4.92 -17.23 -7.09
CA GLY A 26 5.62 -16.00 -6.73
C GLY A 26 7.05 -16.26 -6.24
N MET A 27 7.23 -17.22 -5.34
CA MET A 27 8.55 -17.60 -4.81
C MET A 27 9.49 -18.12 -5.91
N VAL A 28 9.01 -19.04 -6.76
CA VAL A 28 9.81 -19.58 -7.87
C VAL A 28 10.11 -18.50 -8.91
N GLY A 29 9.14 -17.64 -9.23
CA GLY A 29 9.32 -16.52 -10.16
C GLY A 29 10.41 -15.55 -9.70
N MET A 30 10.41 -15.19 -8.42
CA MET A 30 11.43 -14.32 -7.82
C MET A 30 12.81 -14.99 -7.82
N LEU A 31 12.89 -16.26 -7.40
CA LEU A 31 14.15 -17.02 -7.41
C LEU A 31 14.77 -17.06 -8.82
N LEU A 32 13.97 -17.38 -9.83
CA LEU A 32 14.42 -17.39 -11.22
C LEU A 32 14.89 -16.01 -11.68
N ALA A 33 14.15 -14.94 -11.37
CA ALA A 33 14.54 -13.58 -11.74
C ALA A 33 15.91 -13.19 -11.16
N VAL A 34 16.13 -13.47 -9.87
CA VAL A 34 17.41 -13.20 -9.20
C VAL A 34 18.54 -14.01 -9.84
N ILE A 35 18.38 -15.32 -10.00
CA ILE A 35 19.41 -16.19 -10.61
C ILE A 35 19.75 -15.71 -12.02
N THR A 36 18.75 -15.41 -12.86
CA THR A 36 18.99 -14.96 -14.24
C THR A 36 19.75 -13.64 -14.31
N THR A 37 19.62 -12.77 -13.30
CA THR A 37 20.36 -11.50 -13.25
C THR A 37 21.86 -11.73 -13.09
N PHE A 38 22.28 -12.78 -12.37
CA PHE A 38 23.69 -13.15 -12.24
C PHE A 38 24.28 -13.80 -13.49
N MET A 39 23.45 -14.19 -14.46
CA MET A 39 23.87 -14.85 -15.71
C MET A 39 23.94 -13.88 -16.89
N ILE A 40 23.76 -12.57 -16.66
CA ILE A 40 23.84 -11.56 -17.72
C ILE A 40 25.28 -11.50 -18.26
N PRO A 41 25.48 -11.59 -19.60
CA PRO A 41 26.80 -11.43 -20.21
C PRO A 41 27.45 -10.09 -19.82
N ASP A 42 28.77 -10.07 -19.65
CA ASP A 42 29.55 -8.90 -19.23
C ASP A 42 29.19 -8.30 -17.85
N PHE A 43 28.33 -8.98 -17.08
CA PHE A 43 28.10 -8.64 -15.69
C PHE A 43 29.37 -8.93 -14.87
N LYS A 44 29.97 -7.88 -14.30
CA LYS A 44 31.09 -7.97 -13.35
C LYS A 44 30.59 -7.70 -11.92
N PRO A 45 29.82 -8.62 -11.32
CA PRO A 45 29.26 -8.41 -10.00
C PRO A 45 30.35 -8.38 -8.93
N VAL A 46 30.21 -7.43 -8.01
CA VAL A 46 30.84 -7.54 -6.70
C VAL A 46 30.00 -8.49 -5.86
N PHE A 47 30.21 -9.80 -6.05
CA PHE A 47 29.39 -10.85 -5.44
C PHE A 47 29.28 -10.71 -3.92
N SER A 48 30.37 -10.35 -3.24
CA SER A 48 30.39 -10.13 -1.79
C SER A 48 29.38 -9.09 -1.34
N LEU A 49 29.30 -7.95 -2.03
CA LEU A 49 28.39 -6.85 -1.67
C LEU A 49 26.94 -7.21 -2.00
N ILE A 50 26.69 -7.83 -3.17
CA ILE A 50 25.33 -8.21 -3.58
C ILE A 50 24.77 -9.28 -2.64
N ILE A 51 25.55 -10.35 -2.37
CA ILE A 51 25.12 -11.44 -1.50
C ILE A 51 24.94 -10.92 -0.06
N ALA A 52 25.85 -10.09 0.45
CA ALA A 52 25.70 -9.49 1.77
C ALA A 52 24.42 -8.65 1.89
N ALA A 53 24.09 -7.84 0.88
CA ALA A 53 22.86 -7.06 0.85
C ALA A 53 21.60 -7.93 0.79
N ILE A 54 21.58 -8.97 -0.05
CA ILE A 54 20.46 -9.92 -0.16
C ILE A 54 20.26 -10.66 1.17
N VAL A 55 21.34 -11.21 1.75
CA VAL A 55 21.27 -11.97 3.00
C VAL A 55 20.87 -11.06 4.16
N GLY A 56 21.45 -9.86 4.27
CA GLY A 56 21.10 -8.89 5.30
C GLY A 56 19.62 -8.48 5.22
N GLY A 57 19.15 -8.13 4.02
CA GLY A 57 17.74 -7.81 3.77
C GLY A 57 16.81 -8.97 4.07
N ALA A 58 17.16 -10.20 3.67
CA ALA A 58 16.38 -11.41 3.93
C ALA A 58 16.28 -11.71 5.43
N ILE A 59 17.38 -11.59 6.20
CA ILE A 59 17.38 -11.79 7.65
C ILE A 59 16.42 -10.80 8.32
N ILE A 60 16.55 -9.50 8.01
CA ILE A 60 15.68 -8.46 8.57
C ILE A 60 14.21 -8.74 8.21
N GLY A 61 13.93 -9.05 6.94
CA GLY A 61 12.59 -9.36 6.46
C GLY A 61 11.97 -10.58 7.13
N ILE A 62 12.72 -11.68 7.27
CA ILE A 62 12.25 -12.92 7.92
C ILE A 62 11.95 -12.68 9.40
N ILE A 63 12.81 -11.95 10.11
CA ILE A 63 12.60 -11.63 11.52
C ILE A 63 11.36 -10.75 11.69
N ALA A 64 11.20 -9.71 10.87
CA ALA A 64 10.04 -8.83 10.92
C ALA A 64 8.73 -9.59 10.62
N ALA A 65 8.71 -10.41 9.56
CA ALA A 65 7.54 -11.18 9.15
C ALA A 65 7.13 -12.25 10.19
N LYS A 66 8.09 -12.88 10.89
CA LYS A 66 7.80 -13.86 11.94
C LYS A 66 7.32 -13.25 13.26
N ARG A 67 7.68 -12.00 13.55
CA ARG A 67 7.38 -11.34 14.83
C ARG A 67 6.14 -10.43 14.80
N VAL A 68 5.71 -10.00 13.61
CA VAL A 68 4.55 -9.10 13.49
C VAL A 68 3.26 -9.82 13.87
N GLN A 69 2.39 -9.12 14.60
CA GLN A 69 1.04 -9.61 14.91
C GLN A 69 0.10 -9.31 13.75
N MET A 70 -0.90 -10.16 13.51
CA MET A 70 -1.85 -9.97 12.39
C MET A 70 -2.60 -8.62 12.46
N THR A 71 -2.85 -8.10 13.67
CA THR A 71 -3.47 -6.78 13.89
C THR A 71 -2.56 -5.61 13.47
N LYS A 72 -1.26 -5.84 13.32
CA LYS A 72 -0.22 -4.89 12.89
C LYS A 72 0.23 -5.12 11.44
N MET A 73 -0.43 -6.01 10.69
CA MET A 73 -0.15 -6.17 9.27
C MET A 73 -0.31 -4.87 8.46
N PRO A 74 -1.30 -3.98 8.75
CA PRO A 74 -1.45 -2.74 7.99
C PRO A 74 -0.23 -1.82 8.03
N GLU A 75 0.35 -1.62 9.22
CA GLU A 75 1.55 -0.79 9.37
C GLU A 75 2.77 -1.44 8.70
N LEU A 76 2.94 -2.77 8.83
CA LEU A 76 4.07 -3.46 8.22
C LEU A 76 4.02 -3.37 6.68
N VAL A 77 2.84 -3.58 6.08
CA VAL A 77 2.67 -3.45 4.63
C VAL A 77 2.95 -2.02 4.16
N ALA A 78 2.46 -1.02 4.88
CA ALA A 78 2.78 0.38 4.58
C ALA A 78 4.30 0.61 4.58
N LEU A 79 5.00 0.10 5.59
CA LEU A 79 6.46 0.19 5.69
C LEU A 79 7.18 -0.56 4.55
N MET A 80 6.70 -1.74 4.13
CA MET A 80 7.31 -2.50 3.03
C MET A 80 7.28 -1.73 1.70
N HIS A 81 6.19 -1.03 1.39
CA HIS A 81 6.14 -0.17 0.19
C HIS A 81 7.16 0.97 0.23
N SER A 82 7.55 1.44 1.43
CA SER A 82 8.59 2.45 1.56
C SER A 82 9.93 1.94 1.02
N PHE A 83 10.30 0.68 1.31
CA PHE A 83 11.54 0.09 0.80
C PHE A 83 11.52 -0.13 -0.71
N VAL A 84 10.36 -0.42 -1.30
CA VAL A 84 10.20 -0.50 -2.76
C VAL A 84 10.42 0.87 -3.40
N GLY A 85 9.79 1.92 -2.86
CA GLY A 85 9.96 3.29 -3.33
C GLY A 85 11.40 3.78 -3.21
N LEU A 86 12.05 3.53 -2.07
CA LEU A 86 13.45 3.89 -1.85
C LEU A 86 14.37 3.12 -2.81
N SER A 87 14.12 1.83 -3.03
CA SER A 87 14.88 1.04 -4.00
C SER A 87 14.78 1.62 -5.41
N ALA A 88 13.58 2.04 -5.85
CA ALA A 88 13.39 2.69 -7.15
C ALA A 88 14.20 4.00 -7.27
N VAL A 89 14.22 4.83 -6.22
CA VAL A 89 15.04 6.06 -6.19
C VAL A 89 16.53 5.75 -6.25
N LEU A 90 17.00 4.78 -5.47
CA LEU A 90 18.42 4.39 -5.44
C LEU A 90 18.86 3.78 -6.78
N ILE A 91 18.02 2.96 -7.42
CA ILE A 91 18.30 2.41 -8.75
C ILE A 91 18.36 3.55 -9.78
N ALA A 92 17.44 4.52 -9.71
CA ALA A 92 17.44 5.66 -10.62
C ALA A 92 18.69 6.54 -10.45
N ILE A 93 19.08 6.83 -9.20
CA ILE A 93 20.33 7.55 -8.90
C ILE A 93 21.53 6.75 -9.43
N ALA A 94 21.60 5.45 -9.18
CA ALA A 94 22.67 4.60 -9.68
C ALA A 94 22.74 4.60 -11.21
N ALA A 95 21.60 4.60 -11.91
CA ALA A 95 21.54 4.68 -13.36
C ALA A 95 22.02 6.04 -13.89
N VAL A 96 21.60 7.16 -13.28
CA VAL A 96 22.03 8.52 -13.69
C VAL A 96 23.53 8.73 -13.48
N PHE A 97 24.07 8.23 -12.36
CA PHE A 97 25.47 8.41 -12.00
C PHE A 97 26.39 7.34 -12.62
N ASN A 98 25.87 6.40 -13.42
CA ASN A 98 26.69 5.41 -14.09
C ASN A 98 27.30 6.01 -15.38
N PRO A 99 28.62 6.30 -15.41
CA PRO A 99 29.25 6.91 -16.58
C PRO A 99 29.29 5.99 -17.80
N ALA A 100 29.09 4.68 -17.61
CA ALA A 100 29.08 3.70 -18.70
C ALA A 100 27.72 3.60 -19.41
N GLN A 101 26.67 4.26 -18.92
CA GLN A 101 25.35 4.24 -19.55
C GLN A 101 24.93 5.63 -20.02
N ALA A 102 24.76 5.77 -21.34
CA ALA A 102 24.09 6.92 -21.92
C ALA A 102 22.59 6.64 -22.00
N HIS A 103 21.78 7.53 -21.43
CA HIS A 103 20.33 7.42 -21.45
C HIS A 103 19.76 8.17 -22.65
N THR A 104 18.95 7.49 -23.44
CA THR A 104 18.12 8.10 -24.49
C THR A 104 17.12 9.09 -23.88
N GLY A 105 16.51 9.95 -24.71
CA GLY A 105 15.44 10.84 -24.26
C GLY A 105 14.29 10.08 -23.56
N ALA A 106 13.87 8.94 -24.11
CA ALA A 106 12.86 8.08 -23.50
C ALA A 106 13.30 7.58 -22.11
N GLN A 107 14.53 7.05 -21.99
CA GLN A 107 15.05 6.56 -20.71
C GLN A 107 15.18 7.66 -19.66
N LYS A 108 15.49 8.90 -20.05
CA LYS A 108 15.48 10.05 -19.12
C LYS A 108 14.07 10.34 -18.58
N ILE A 109 13.04 10.22 -19.41
CA ILE A 109 11.64 10.36 -18.99
C ILE A 109 11.22 9.20 -18.08
N GLU A 110 11.62 7.97 -18.41
CA GLU A 110 11.34 6.78 -17.60
C GLU A 110 12.01 6.87 -16.22
N LEU A 111 13.27 7.33 -16.18
CA LEU A 111 14.00 7.61 -14.93
C LEU A 111 13.32 8.70 -14.11
N PHE A 112 12.89 9.78 -14.77
CA PHE A 112 12.10 10.85 -14.14
C PHE A 112 10.87 10.25 -13.45
N ILE A 113 10.03 9.52 -14.20
CA ILE A 113 8.78 8.94 -13.70
C ILE A 113 9.03 7.93 -12.58
N GLY A 114 9.94 6.98 -12.79
CA GLY A 114 10.25 5.93 -11.81
C GLY A 114 10.79 6.50 -10.50
N ALA A 115 11.70 7.49 -10.58
CA ALA A 115 12.32 8.09 -9.41
C ALA A 115 11.33 8.93 -8.58
N PHE A 116 10.55 9.83 -9.20
CA PHE A 116 9.66 10.69 -8.42
C PHE A 116 8.51 9.88 -7.79
N ILE A 117 7.94 8.90 -8.52
CA ILE A 117 6.89 8.03 -7.96
C ILE A 117 7.48 7.23 -6.79
N GLY A 118 8.70 6.71 -6.95
CA GLY A 118 9.42 6.01 -5.86
C GLY A 118 9.65 6.90 -4.63
N ALA A 119 10.08 8.14 -4.83
CA ALA A 119 10.35 9.09 -3.75
C ALA A 119 9.08 9.50 -2.99
N ILE A 120 7.99 9.78 -3.70
CA ILE A 120 6.68 10.03 -3.10
C ILE A 120 6.25 8.79 -2.32
N THR A 121 6.35 7.60 -2.93
CA THR A 121 5.96 6.33 -2.29
C THR A 121 6.72 6.11 -1.00
N PHE A 122 8.05 6.32 -1.00
CA PHE A 122 8.89 6.14 0.18
C PHE A 122 8.40 6.96 1.37
N THR A 123 8.32 8.27 1.20
CA THR A 123 7.98 9.19 2.30
C THR A 123 6.50 9.09 2.70
N ALA A 124 5.60 8.96 1.73
CA ALA A 124 4.18 8.73 1.97
C ALA A 124 3.95 7.46 2.80
N SER A 125 4.63 6.37 2.47
CA SER A 125 4.56 5.10 3.20
C SER A 125 5.11 5.20 4.61
N VAL A 126 6.19 5.96 4.83
CA VAL A 126 6.74 6.20 6.18
C VAL A 126 5.74 6.94 7.06
N ILE A 127 5.07 7.97 6.53
CA ILE A 127 4.02 8.69 7.27
C ILE A 127 2.81 7.80 7.52
N ALA A 128 2.37 7.02 6.53
CA ALA A 128 1.27 6.07 6.68
C ALA A 128 1.57 5.01 7.76
N PHE A 129 2.80 4.46 7.78
CA PHE A 129 3.29 3.60 8.84
C PHE A 129 3.24 4.30 10.21
N GLY A 130 3.72 5.54 10.29
CA GLY A 130 3.69 6.33 11.51
C GLY A 130 2.26 6.52 12.06
N LYS A 131 1.30 6.82 11.19
CA LYS A 131 -0.12 6.99 11.56
C LYS A 131 -0.79 5.69 11.97
N LEU A 132 -0.53 4.59 11.25
CA LEU A 132 -1.11 3.28 11.56
C LEU A 132 -0.56 2.68 12.86
N SER A 133 0.72 2.93 13.14
CA SER A 133 1.39 2.49 14.38
C SER A 133 1.17 3.39 15.59
N GLY A 134 0.48 4.52 15.42
CA GLY A 134 0.23 5.50 16.47
C GLY A 134 1.44 6.34 16.88
N LYS A 135 2.58 6.21 16.17
CA LYS A 135 3.77 7.06 16.36
C LYS A 135 3.55 8.50 15.86
N VAL A 136 2.67 8.66 14.88
CA VAL A 136 2.21 9.94 14.35
C VAL A 136 0.70 10.04 14.60
N SER A 137 0.21 11.24 14.92
CA SER A 137 -1.23 11.46 15.13
C SER A 137 -2.04 10.99 13.92
N GLY A 138 -3.07 10.19 14.17
CA GLY A 138 -4.03 9.78 13.16
C GLY A 138 -5.02 10.88 12.76
N LYS A 139 -5.01 12.03 13.43
CA LYS A 139 -5.86 13.17 13.05
C LYS A 139 -5.32 13.82 11.77
N PRO A 140 -6.19 14.21 10.82
CA PRO A 140 -5.82 15.11 9.73
C PRO A 140 -5.10 16.35 10.26
N VAL A 141 -3.92 16.65 9.71
CA VAL A 141 -3.22 17.92 9.99
C VAL A 141 -3.28 18.74 8.70
N THR A 142 -4.05 19.82 8.72
CA THR A 142 -4.17 20.77 7.61
C THR A 142 -3.58 22.10 8.04
N PHE A 143 -3.00 22.84 7.10
CA PHE A 143 -2.48 24.18 7.35
C PHE A 143 -2.79 25.12 6.18
N THR A 144 -2.87 26.42 6.49
CA THR A 144 -3.19 27.46 5.51
C THR A 144 -2.17 27.47 4.39
N GLY A 145 -2.62 27.40 3.13
CA GLY A 145 -1.75 27.40 1.96
C GLY A 145 -1.16 26.04 1.58
N GLN A 146 -1.57 24.94 2.23
CA GLN A 146 -1.06 23.59 1.91
C GLN A 146 -1.23 23.19 0.43
N HIS A 147 -2.38 23.48 -0.18
CA HIS A 147 -2.61 23.17 -1.59
C HIS A 147 -1.68 23.98 -2.50
N LEU A 148 -1.42 25.25 -2.18
CA LEU A 148 -0.47 26.08 -2.90
C LEU A 148 0.95 25.54 -2.75
N LEU A 149 1.36 25.15 -1.53
CA LEU A 149 2.66 24.52 -1.30
C LEU A 149 2.81 23.24 -2.13
N ASN A 150 1.82 22.35 -2.10
CA ASN A 150 1.84 21.11 -2.86
C ASN A 150 1.91 21.37 -4.37
N LEU A 151 1.20 22.39 -4.87
CA LEU A 151 1.26 22.80 -6.27
C LEU A 151 2.65 23.33 -6.64
N VAL A 152 3.23 24.20 -5.82
CA VAL A 152 4.59 24.76 -6.04
C VAL A 152 5.64 23.65 -6.03
N LEU A 153 5.56 22.71 -5.08
CA LEU A 153 6.43 21.54 -5.03
C LEU A 153 6.25 20.66 -6.28
N ALA A 154 5.02 20.40 -6.71
CA ALA A 154 4.75 19.62 -7.92
C ALA A 154 5.33 20.29 -9.18
N ILE A 155 5.15 21.60 -9.34
CA ILE A 155 5.72 22.37 -10.45
C ILE A 155 7.25 22.35 -10.38
N GLY A 156 7.84 22.55 -9.20
CA GLY A 156 9.29 22.52 -9.00
C GLY A 156 9.89 21.14 -9.33
N MET A 157 9.20 20.06 -8.93
CA MET A 157 9.58 18.69 -9.26
C MET A 157 9.57 18.45 -10.78
N VAL A 158 8.48 18.83 -11.46
CA VAL A 158 8.37 18.71 -12.92
C VAL A 158 9.43 19.58 -13.62
N GLY A 159 9.65 20.81 -13.15
CA GLY A 159 10.69 21.70 -13.65
C GLY A 159 12.10 21.11 -13.52
N GLY A 160 12.42 20.50 -12.37
CA GLY A 160 13.68 19.77 -12.17
C GLY A 160 13.83 18.59 -13.12
N GLY A 161 12.74 17.86 -13.39
CA GLY A 161 12.70 16.79 -14.39
C GLY A 161 12.94 17.26 -15.82
N VAL A 162 12.28 18.34 -16.23
CA VAL A 162 12.47 18.96 -17.56
C VAL A 162 13.90 19.47 -17.70
N MET A 163 14.44 20.11 -16.67
CA MET A 163 15.83 20.56 -16.64
C MET A 163 16.81 19.40 -16.80
N TYR A 164 16.60 18.28 -16.08
CA TYR A 164 17.40 17.07 -16.25
C TYR A 164 17.29 16.50 -17.66
N PHE A 165 16.09 16.44 -18.23
CA PHE A 165 15.87 15.96 -19.59
C PHE A 165 16.67 16.77 -20.62
N MET A 166 16.59 18.11 -20.54
CA MET A 166 17.25 19.03 -21.47
C MET A 166 18.76 19.11 -21.29
N THR A 167 19.24 19.18 -20.05
CA THR A 167 20.65 19.49 -19.75
C THR A 167 21.47 18.29 -19.31
N GLY A 168 20.82 17.19 -18.94
CA GLY A 168 21.48 16.05 -18.29
C GLY A 168 22.02 16.36 -16.89
N SER A 169 21.66 17.49 -16.30
CA SER A 169 22.19 17.92 -15.00
C SER A 169 21.78 16.96 -13.88
N HIS A 170 22.77 16.29 -13.29
CA HIS A 170 22.56 15.41 -12.14
C HIS A 170 22.01 16.19 -10.94
N ALA A 171 22.38 17.45 -10.78
CA ALA A 171 21.87 18.32 -9.72
C ALA A 171 20.36 18.58 -9.88
N ALA A 172 19.88 18.78 -11.12
CA ALA A 172 18.46 18.93 -11.39
C ALA A 172 17.67 17.65 -11.07
N PHE A 173 18.23 16.48 -11.40
CA PHE A 173 17.66 15.19 -11.04
C PHE A 173 17.58 14.97 -9.52
N LEU A 174 18.65 15.27 -8.78
CA LEU A 174 18.65 15.17 -7.32
C LEU A 174 17.70 16.17 -6.66
N ALA A 175 17.63 17.41 -7.17
CA ALA A 175 16.69 18.41 -6.69
C ALA A 175 15.24 17.95 -6.87
N MET A 176 14.91 17.38 -8.04
CA MET A 176 13.60 16.76 -8.28
C MET A 176 13.30 15.65 -7.27
N CYS A 177 14.22 14.72 -7.05
CA CYS A 177 14.04 13.64 -6.06
C CYS A 177 13.81 14.20 -4.65
N ALA A 178 14.59 15.22 -4.24
CA ALA A 178 14.42 15.87 -2.95
C ALA A 178 13.04 16.53 -2.79
N ILE A 179 12.56 17.22 -3.83
CA ILE A 179 11.23 17.81 -3.84
C ILE A 179 10.14 16.72 -3.77
N ALA A 180 10.30 15.61 -4.51
CA ALA A 180 9.37 14.49 -4.49
C ALA A 180 9.29 13.81 -3.10
N LEU A 181 10.40 13.71 -2.38
CA LEU A 181 10.44 13.25 -0.99
C LEU A 181 9.61 14.17 -0.07
N VAL A 182 9.76 15.49 -0.20
CA VAL A 182 8.97 16.44 0.59
C VAL A 182 7.49 16.36 0.22
N LEU A 183 7.19 16.28 -1.08
CA LEU A 183 5.82 16.21 -1.58
C LEU A 183 5.08 14.96 -1.06
N GLY A 184 5.75 13.80 -0.97
CA GLY A 184 5.13 12.61 -0.41
C GLY A 184 4.71 12.77 1.06
N VAL A 185 5.48 13.53 1.85
CA VAL A 185 5.10 13.89 3.23
C VAL A 185 3.87 14.80 3.23
N THR A 186 3.90 15.90 2.47
CA THR A 186 2.84 16.92 2.50
C THR A 186 1.51 16.45 1.90
N LEU A 187 1.53 15.41 1.05
CA LEU A 187 0.34 14.76 0.51
C LEU A 187 -0.35 13.82 1.51
N ILE A 188 0.38 13.15 2.41
CA ILE A 188 -0.21 12.16 3.35
C ILE A 188 -0.56 12.74 4.72
N ILE A 189 0.13 13.79 5.16
CA ILE A 189 -0.17 14.51 6.41
C ILE A 189 -1.65 14.92 6.57
N PRO A 190 -2.39 15.42 5.55
CA PRO A 190 -3.78 15.83 5.71
C PRO A 190 -4.76 14.64 5.74
N ILE A 191 -4.33 13.43 5.37
CA ILE A 191 -5.26 12.29 5.29
C ILE A 191 -5.47 11.69 6.69
N GLY A 192 -6.72 11.41 7.05
CA GLY A 192 -7.06 10.85 8.37
C GLY A 192 -6.68 9.37 8.53
N GLY A 193 -6.49 8.94 9.78
CA GLY A 193 -6.17 7.55 10.15
C GLY A 193 -7.18 6.52 9.65
N ALA A 194 -8.45 6.90 9.56
CA ALA A 194 -9.53 6.06 9.04
C ALA A 194 -9.40 5.78 7.53
N ASP A 195 -8.81 6.71 6.78
CA ASP A 195 -8.63 6.62 5.32
C ASP A 195 -7.26 6.01 4.94
N MET A 196 -6.38 5.79 5.92
CA MET A 196 -5.07 5.18 5.71
C MET A 196 -5.11 3.84 4.95
N PRO A 197 -6.11 2.95 5.12
CA PRO A 197 -6.15 1.70 4.34
C PRO A 197 -6.19 1.95 2.83
N VAL A 198 -6.94 2.97 2.39
CA VAL A 198 -7.00 3.38 0.97
C VAL A 198 -5.65 3.93 0.52
N VAL A 199 -5.02 4.78 1.35
CA VAL A 199 -3.68 5.31 1.08
C VAL A 199 -2.66 4.18 0.90
N VAL A 200 -2.65 3.19 1.78
CA VAL A 200 -1.73 2.03 1.67
C VAL A 200 -1.94 1.27 0.36
N SER A 201 -3.20 1.11 -0.08
CA SER A 201 -3.51 0.48 -1.37
C SER A 201 -3.04 1.33 -2.57
N MET A 202 -3.19 2.66 -2.50
CA MET A 202 -2.69 3.55 -3.56
C MET A 202 -1.15 3.55 -3.61
N LEU A 203 -0.48 3.53 -2.46
CA LEU A 203 0.97 3.43 -2.39
C LEU A 203 1.50 2.09 -2.91
N ASN A 204 0.74 1.00 -2.75
CA ASN A 204 1.02 -0.26 -3.44
C ASN A 204 1.01 -0.06 -4.96
N SER A 205 -0.01 0.64 -5.49
CA SER A 205 -0.07 0.98 -6.92
C SER A 205 1.16 1.79 -7.37
N TYR A 206 1.50 2.84 -6.64
CA TYR A 206 2.65 3.69 -6.96
C TYR A 206 3.96 2.90 -6.93
N SER A 207 4.14 1.99 -5.98
CA SER A 207 5.31 1.12 -5.92
C SER A 207 5.44 0.25 -7.19
N GLY A 208 4.32 -0.25 -7.72
CA GLY A 208 4.29 -1.00 -8.97
C GLY A 208 4.63 -0.14 -10.20
N TRP A 209 4.07 1.07 -10.30
CA TRP A 209 4.37 1.99 -11.40
C TRP A 209 5.82 2.51 -11.35
N ALA A 210 6.37 2.76 -10.16
CA ALA A 210 7.78 3.07 -10.00
C ALA A 210 8.67 1.93 -10.50
N ALA A 211 8.38 0.69 -10.10
CA ALA A 211 9.11 -0.49 -10.57
C ALA A 211 9.01 -0.67 -12.09
N ALA A 212 7.84 -0.43 -12.69
CA ALA A 212 7.66 -0.49 -14.14
C ALA A 212 8.46 0.60 -14.86
N GLY A 213 8.46 1.84 -14.36
CA GLY A 213 9.25 2.94 -14.91
C GLY A 213 10.75 2.64 -14.92
N ILE A 214 11.28 2.15 -13.79
CA ILE A 214 12.67 1.68 -13.71
C ILE A 214 12.92 0.49 -14.63
N GLY A 215 11.94 -0.41 -14.76
CA GLY A 215 11.99 -1.54 -15.68
C GLY A 215 12.17 -1.12 -17.14
N PHE A 216 11.47 -0.08 -17.59
CA PHE A 216 11.66 0.46 -18.95
C PHE A 216 13.06 1.02 -19.13
N THR A 217 13.57 1.81 -18.18
CA THR A 217 14.93 2.37 -18.27
C THR A 217 15.99 1.28 -18.45
N LEU A 218 15.85 0.20 -17.67
CA LEU A 218 16.79 -0.92 -17.67
C LEU A 218 16.51 -1.95 -18.78
N ASN A 219 15.50 -1.72 -19.63
CA ASN A 219 15.01 -2.70 -20.60
C ASN A 219 14.74 -4.09 -19.97
N ASN A 220 14.20 -4.10 -18.75
CA ASN A 220 13.97 -5.32 -17.97
C ASN A 220 12.48 -5.72 -17.99
N PRO A 221 12.09 -6.73 -18.80
CA PRO A 221 10.70 -7.14 -18.94
C PRO A 221 10.10 -7.72 -17.66
N VAL A 222 10.91 -8.25 -16.74
CA VAL A 222 10.42 -8.76 -15.46
C VAL A 222 9.94 -7.61 -14.59
N LEU A 223 10.72 -6.54 -14.47
CA LEU A 223 10.33 -5.34 -13.72
C LEU A 223 9.12 -4.63 -14.34
N ILE A 224 9.08 -4.51 -15.67
CA ILE A 224 7.95 -3.91 -16.39
C ILE A 224 6.66 -4.67 -16.11
N ILE A 225 6.66 -5.99 -16.33
CA ILE A 225 5.44 -6.81 -16.20
C ILE A 225 5.02 -6.93 -14.73
N ALA A 226 5.95 -7.25 -13.83
CA ALA A 226 5.62 -7.36 -12.40
C ALA A 226 5.14 -6.02 -11.84
N GLY A 227 5.81 -4.91 -12.20
CA GLY A 227 5.43 -3.57 -11.81
C GLY A 227 4.03 -3.18 -12.31
N ALA A 228 3.72 -3.43 -13.58
CA ALA A 228 2.40 -3.15 -14.14
C ALA A 228 1.29 -3.99 -13.50
N CYS A 229 1.56 -5.27 -13.19
CA CYS A 229 0.61 -6.14 -12.50
C CYS A 229 0.32 -5.66 -11.06
N VAL A 230 1.35 -5.28 -10.30
CA VAL A 230 1.19 -4.71 -8.94
C VAL A 230 0.51 -3.33 -9.01
N GLY A 231 0.93 -2.49 -9.95
CA GLY A 231 0.40 -1.15 -10.18
C GLY A 231 -1.11 -1.15 -10.45
N SER A 232 -1.54 -1.94 -11.42
CA SER A 232 -2.96 -2.10 -11.76
C SER A 232 -3.79 -2.70 -10.63
N SER A 233 -3.29 -3.75 -9.95
CA SER A 233 -3.96 -4.38 -8.81
C SER A 233 -4.20 -3.38 -7.67
N GLY A 234 -3.18 -2.60 -7.30
CA GLY A 234 -3.30 -1.56 -6.27
C GLY A 234 -4.31 -0.48 -6.63
N ALA A 235 -4.34 -0.05 -7.90
CA ALA A 235 -5.29 0.96 -8.37
C ALA A 235 -6.74 0.46 -8.34
N ILE A 236 -6.98 -0.77 -8.79
CA ILE A 236 -8.31 -1.41 -8.77
C ILE A 236 -8.79 -1.58 -7.32
N LEU A 237 -7.92 -2.06 -6.43
CA LEU A 237 -8.26 -2.22 -5.02
C LEU A 237 -8.60 -0.88 -4.37
N SER A 238 -7.79 0.16 -4.61
CA SER A 238 -8.05 1.52 -4.11
C SER A 238 -9.42 2.04 -4.57
N TYR A 239 -9.76 1.81 -5.83
CA TYR A 239 -11.07 2.18 -6.39
C TYR A 239 -12.23 1.44 -5.71
N ILE A 240 -12.11 0.11 -5.55
CA ILE A 240 -13.14 -0.71 -4.88
C ILE A 240 -13.34 -0.25 -3.44
N MET A 241 -12.25 0.05 -2.71
CA MET A 241 -12.34 0.56 -1.34
C MET A 241 -13.02 1.93 -1.29
N CYS A 242 -12.66 2.86 -2.17
CA CYS A 242 -13.30 4.18 -2.25
C CYS A 242 -14.80 4.06 -2.52
N LYS A 243 -15.18 3.21 -3.48
CA LYS A 243 -16.58 2.93 -3.82
C LYS A 243 -17.34 2.33 -2.64
N ALA A 244 -16.73 1.39 -1.92
CA ALA A 244 -17.32 0.78 -0.72
C ALA A 244 -17.47 1.76 0.46
N MET A 245 -16.68 2.84 0.48
CA MET A 245 -16.81 3.94 1.45
C MET A 245 -17.75 5.06 0.98
N ASN A 246 -18.34 4.93 -0.21
CA ASN A 246 -19.11 5.97 -0.88
C ASN A 246 -18.37 7.32 -0.97
N ARG A 247 -17.05 7.27 -1.21
CA ARG A 247 -16.19 8.46 -1.36
C ARG A 247 -15.41 8.38 -2.66
N SER A 248 -15.16 9.52 -3.30
CA SER A 248 -14.33 9.58 -4.50
C SER A 248 -12.83 9.46 -4.13
N ILE A 249 -12.04 8.85 -5.01
CA ILE A 249 -10.58 8.73 -4.83
C ILE A 249 -9.90 10.10 -4.71
N VAL A 250 -10.43 11.10 -5.43
CA VAL A 250 -9.96 12.49 -5.39
C VAL A 250 -10.20 13.13 -4.03
N ALA A 251 -11.39 12.92 -3.43
CA ALA A 251 -11.71 13.43 -2.11
C ALA A 251 -10.84 12.80 -1.00
N VAL A 252 -10.43 11.54 -1.16
CA VAL A 252 -9.49 10.88 -0.24
C VAL A 252 -8.07 11.44 -0.41
N LEU A 253 -7.59 11.59 -1.64
CA LEU A 253 -6.24 12.10 -1.94
C LEU A 253 -6.02 13.56 -1.54
N LEU A 254 -7.04 14.40 -1.73
CA LEU A 254 -6.96 15.82 -1.40
C LEU A 254 -7.37 16.13 0.05
N GLY A 255 -7.56 15.11 0.89
CA GLY A 255 -7.80 15.30 2.32
C GLY A 255 -9.13 16.00 2.65
N GLY A 256 -10.20 15.71 1.90
CA GLY A 256 -11.53 16.30 2.12
C GLY A 256 -11.92 17.43 1.17
N PHE A 257 -11.08 17.76 0.19
CA PHE A 257 -11.46 18.67 -0.91
C PHE A 257 -12.59 18.03 -1.74
N GLY A 258 -13.70 18.75 -1.88
CA GLY A 258 -14.85 18.29 -2.67
C GLY A 258 -15.70 17.22 -1.99
N ALA A 259 -15.48 16.93 -0.70
CA ALA A 259 -16.61 16.50 0.10
C ALA A 259 -17.56 17.70 0.14
N GLU A 260 -18.58 17.72 -0.73
CA GLU A 260 -19.81 18.40 -0.38
C GLU A 260 -20.07 17.97 1.05
N ALA A 261 -20.10 18.92 1.98
CA ALA A 261 -20.68 18.65 3.26
C ALA A 261 -22.04 18.08 2.90
N ALA A 262 -22.22 16.76 3.06
CA ALA A 262 -23.55 16.22 3.11
C ALA A 262 -24.23 17.16 4.09
N ALA A 263 -25.33 17.78 3.65
CA ALA A 263 -26.21 18.50 4.53
C ALA A 263 -26.82 17.47 5.49
N GLY A 264 -25.99 16.83 6.31
CA GLY A 264 -26.38 16.19 7.54
C GLY A 264 -26.87 17.35 8.36
N GLY A 265 -28.19 17.42 8.52
CA GLY A 265 -28.81 18.34 9.45
C GLY A 265 -28.01 18.33 10.74
N ALA A 266 -27.83 19.52 11.32
CA ALA A 266 -27.15 19.69 12.59
C ALA A 266 -27.54 18.54 13.53
N ASP A 267 -26.55 17.76 13.97
CA ASP A 267 -26.76 16.81 15.05
C ASP A 267 -27.16 17.69 16.24
N ASP A 268 -28.45 17.66 16.60
CA ASP A 268 -29.09 18.59 17.54
C ASP A 268 -28.55 18.44 18.99
N GLY A 269 -27.47 17.68 19.19
CA GLY A 269 -26.93 17.31 20.50
C GLY A 269 -27.91 16.52 21.37
N ALA A 270 -29.15 16.33 20.92
CA ALA A 270 -30.19 15.65 21.64
C ALA A 270 -29.82 14.17 21.80
N PRO A 271 -29.86 13.62 23.03
CA PRO A 271 -29.63 12.20 23.23
C PRO A 271 -30.64 11.40 22.41
N LYS A 272 -30.12 10.62 21.46
CA LYS A 272 -30.95 9.71 20.65
C LYS A 272 -31.49 8.63 21.57
N ASN A 273 -32.78 8.31 21.45
CA ASN A 273 -33.37 7.21 22.20
C ASN A 273 -32.66 5.90 21.81
N TYR A 274 -32.06 5.23 22.79
CA TYR A 274 -31.47 3.89 22.65
C TYR A 274 -32.13 2.93 23.63
N LYS A 275 -32.20 1.65 23.25
CA LYS A 275 -32.66 0.57 24.13
C LYS A 275 -31.44 -0.15 24.69
N THR A 276 -31.39 -0.33 26.00
CA THR A 276 -30.38 -1.14 26.69
C THR A 276 -30.94 -2.51 27.02
N GLY A 277 -30.12 -3.55 26.88
CA GLY A 277 -30.45 -4.92 27.28
C GLY A 277 -29.27 -5.58 27.99
N SER A 278 -29.55 -6.64 28.75
CA SER A 278 -28.51 -7.41 29.43
C SER A 278 -27.87 -8.46 28.49
N PRO A 279 -26.64 -8.94 28.78
CA PRO A 279 -26.05 -10.07 28.07
C PRO A 279 -26.95 -11.33 28.08
N GLU A 280 -27.67 -11.55 29.17
CA GLU A 280 -28.60 -12.67 29.34
C GLU A 280 -29.79 -12.57 28.38
N ASP A 281 -30.37 -11.38 28.22
CA ASP A 281 -31.45 -11.14 27.25
C ASP A 281 -30.97 -11.39 25.82
N ALA A 282 -29.76 -10.94 25.50
CA ALA A 282 -29.17 -11.15 24.18
C ALA A 282 -28.93 -12.65 23.90
N ALA A 283 -28.46 -13.41 24.89
CA ALA A 283 -28.27 -14.85 24.78
C ALA A 283 -29.61 -15.57 24.53
N PHE A 284 -30.64 -15.25 25.32
CA PHE A 284 -31.98 -15.81 25.16
C PHE A 284 -32.57 -15.53 23.77
N LEU A 285 -32.45 -14.29 23.29
CA LEU A 285 -32.93 -13.92 21.95
C LEU A 285 -32.17 -14.68 20.83
N MET A 286 -30.86 -14.85 20.97
CA MET A 286 -30.06 -15.56 19.96
C MET A 286 -30.30 -17.07 19.95
N GLU A 287 -30.54 -17.69 21.11
CA GLU A 287 -30.80 -19.13 21.23
C GLU A 287 -32.16 -19.52 20.63
N ASN A 288 -33.15 -18.63 20.72
CA ASN A 288 -34.50 -18.85 20.16
C ASN A 288 -34.66 -18.36 18.71
N ALA A 289 -33.58 -17.92 18.06
CA ALA A 289 -33.62 -17.45 16.67
C ALA A 289 -33.33 -18.59 15.69
N ASP A 290 -34.03 -18.63 14.54
CA ASP A 290 -33.71 -19.59 13.48
C ASP A 290 -32.37 -19.27 12.79
N THR A 291 -32.06 -17.98 12.66
CA THR A 291 -30.87 -17.48 11.96
C THR A 291 -30.32 -16.24 12.64
N VAL A 292 -29.01 -16.23 12.88
CA VAL A 292 -28.27 -15.10 13.44
C VAL A 292 -27.21 -14.64 12.44
N ILE A 293 -27.24 -13.35 12.08
CA ILE A 293 -26.23 -12.74 11.21
C ILE A 293 -25.33 -11.85 12.06
N ILE A 294 -24.04 -12.20 12.13
CA ILE A 294 -23.03 -11.45 12.86
C ILE A 294 -22.32 -10.50 11.90
N VAL A 295 -22.29 -9.21 12.25
CA VAL A 295 -21.60 -8.16 11.49
C VAL A 295 -20.38 -7.69 12.29
N PRO A 296 -19.21 -8.34 12.13
CA PRO A 296 -18.02 -7.95 12.87
C PRO A 296 -17.44 -6.63 12.35
N GLY A 297 -16.96 -5.80 13.27
CA GLY A 297 -16.26 -4.55 12.98
C GLY A 297 -14.85 -4.51 13.58
N TYR A 298 -14.15 -3.39 13.37
CA TYR A 298 -12.80 -3.19 13.88
C TYR A 298 -12.70 -3.35 15.42
N GLY A 299 -13.75 -2.96 16.16
CA GLY A 299 -13.79 -3.08 17.62
C GLY A 299 -13.60 -4.52 18.12
N LEU A 300 -14.11 -5.51 17.40
CA LEU A 300 -13.95 -6.92 17.75
C LEU A 300 -12.47 -7.35 17.70
N ALA A 301 -11.74 -6.90 16.66
CA ALA A 301 -10.33 -7.21 16.50
C ALA A 301 -9.46 -6.49 17.55
N VAL A 302 -9.79 -5.24 17.90
CA VAL A 302 -9.09 -4.48 18.96
C VAL A 302 -9.28 -5.14 20.32
N ALA A 303 -10.50 -5.58 20.63
CA ALA A 303 -10.82 -6.30 21.86
C ALA A 303 -10.29 -7.75 21.88
N ARG A 304 -9.74 -8.24 20.77
CA ARG A 304 -9.31 -9.65 20.58
C ARG A 304 -10.44 -10.66 20.83
N ALA A 305 -11.68 -10.27 20.54
CA ALA A 305 -12.87 -11.04 20.85
C ALA A 305 -13.23 -12.11 19.79
N GLN A 306 -12.42 -12.29 18.74
CA GLN A 306 -12.68 -13.30 17.69
C GLN A 306 -12.76 -14.74 18.20
N HIS A 307 -12.03 -15.08 19.27
CA HIS A 307 -12.08 -16.42 19.87
C HIS A 307 -13.38 -16.65 20.63
N ALA A 308 -13.80 -15.67 21.44
CA ALA A 308 -15.07 -15.72 22.14
C ALA A 308 -16.26 -15.76 21.16
N LEU A 309 -16.18 -15.01 20.05
CA LEU A 309 -17.21 -15.02 19.01
C LEU A 309 -17.29 -16.38 18.29
N LYS A 310 -16.16 -17.04 18.06
CA LYS A 310 -16.11 -18.39 17.50
C LYS A 310 -16.79 -19.39 18.45
N GLU A 311 -16.48 -19.33 19.75
CA GLU A 311 -17.11 -20.19 20.76
C GLU A 311 -18.62 -19.95 20.85
N LEU A 312 -19.06 -18.68 20.83
CA LEU A 312 -20.48 -18.34 20.78
C LEU A 312 -21.16 -18.91 19.54
N THR A 313 -20.51 -18.81 18.38
CA THR A 313 -21.03 -19.35 17.11
C THR A 313 -21.18 -20.87 17.18
N GLU A 314 -20.19 -21.57 17.74
CA GLU A 314 -20.24 -23.02 17.94
C GLU A 314 -21.41 -23.41 18.86
N LYS A 315 -21.58 -22.71 19.99
CA LYS A 315 -22.71 -22.94 20.91
C LYS A 315 -24.06 -22.70 20.25
N LEU A 316 -24.23 -21.63 19.47
CA LEU A 316 -25.47 -21.36 18.74
C LEU A 316 -25.75 -22.44 17.69
N THR A 317 -24.72 -22.88 16.97
CA THR A 317 -24.84 -23.96 15.97
C THR A 317 -25.27 -25.27 16.62
N HIS A 318 -24.78 -25.58 17.83
CA HIS A 318 -25.22 -26.75 18.60
C HIS A 318 -26.68 -26.69 19.03
N HIS A 319 -27.25 -25.50 19.23
CA HIS A 319 -28.68 -25.30 19.48
C HIS A 319 -29.52 -25.28 18.20
N GLY A 320 -28.94 -25.59 17.04
CA GLY A 320 -29.66 -25.63 15.75
C GLY A 320 -29.81 -24.27 15.07
N VAL A 321 -29.23 -23.20 15.63
CA VAL A 321 -29.30 -21.85 15.05
C VAL A 321 -28.37 -21.75 13.85
N THR A 322 -28.87 -21.23 12.73
CA THR A 322 -28.02 -20.95 11.55
C THR A 322 -27.25 -19.66 11.76
N VAL A 323 -25.92 -19.74 11.92
CA VAL A 323 -25.07 -18.55 12.09
C VAL A 323 -24.37 -18.18 10.79
N LYS A 324 -24.46 -16.91 10.38
CA LYS A 324 -23.77 -16.36 9.21
C LYS A 324 -22.96 -15.12 9.59
N TYR A 325 -21.87 -14.89 8.85
CA TYR A 325 -21.06 -13.69 8.97
C TYR A 325 -21.30 -12.77 7.77
N ALA A 326 -21.61 -11.50 8.03
CA ALA A 326 -21.71 -10.47 7.02
C ALA A 326 -20.56 -9.46 7.19
N ILE A 327 -19.56 -9.55 6.31
CA ILE A 327 -18.37 -8.71 6.37
C ILE A 327 -18.56 -7.51 5.44
N HIS A 328 -18.60 -6.31 6.01
CA HIS A 328 -18.60 -5.10 5.20
C HIS A 328 -17.25 -4.96 4.46
N PRO A 329 -17.19 -4.58 3.17
CA PRO A 329 -15.94 -4.58 2.39
C PRO A 329 -14.80 -3.72 2.95
N VAL A 330 -15.14 -2.73 3.79
CA VAL A 330 -14.18 -1.85 4.47
C VAL A 330 -14.16 -2.01 5.99
N ALA A 331 -14.66 -3.14 6.50
CA ALA A 331 -14.53 -3.46 7.92
C ALA A 331 -13.06 -3.69 8.28
N GLY A 332 -12.52 -2.89 9.21
CA GLY A 332 -11.16 -3.05 9.72
C GLY A 332 -10.24 -1.89 9.36
N ARG A 333 -8.94 -2.18 9.17
CA ARG A 333 -7.88 -1.21 8.84
C ARG A 333 -7.05 -1.59 7.61
N MET A 334 -7.51 -2.59 6.86
CA MET A 334 -6.91 -3.06 5.61
C MET A 334 -7.99 -3.89 4.90
N PRO A 335 -7.97 -3.97 3.56
CA PRO A 335 -8.83 -4.91 2.83
C PRO A 335 -8.64 -6.33 3.36
N GLY A 336 -9.77 -6.98 3.67
CA GLY A 336 -9.85 -8.37 4.09
C GLY A 336 -9.93 -9.33 2.91
#